data_AF-A0A653C1W5-F1
#
_entry.id   AF-A0A653C1W5-F1
#
_cell.length_a   1.000
_cell.length_b   1.000
_cell.length_c   1.000
_cell.angle_alpha   90.00
_cell.angle_beta   90.00
_cell.angle_gamma   90.00
#
_symmetry.space_group_name_H-M   'P 1'
#
loop_
_entity.id
_entity.type
_entity.pdbx_description
1 polymer ?
#
loop_
_entity_poly.entity_id
_entity_poly.type
_entity_poly.pdbx_seq_one_letter_code
_entity_poly.pdbx_strand_id
1 'polypeptide(L)' 'IGGSKISNLRFADDTTLIAASQEEPVALLNILEQHSAEYGIGIDYNKTKIESTIIIKQ' A
#
# COMPACT_ATOMS: atom_id res chain seq x y z
N ILE A 1 6.64 -14.62 14.71
CA ILE A 1 5.29 -14.04 14.51
C ILE A 1 5.51 -12.75 13.72
N GLY A 2 5.08 -12.53 12.49
CA GLY A 2 4.49 -13.33 11.41
C GLY A 2 4.74 -12.46 10.17
N GLY A 3 5.54 -12.93 9.22
CA GLY A 3 6.00 -12.10 8.11
C GLY A 3 4.88 -11.83 7.12
N SER A 4 4.36 -10.60 7.06
CA SER A 4 3.54 -10.15 5.93
C SER A 4 4.45 -9.94 4.72
N LYS A 5 4.27 -10.78 3.70
CA LYS A 5 5.02 -10.73 2.44
C LYS A 5 4.51 -9.58 1.59
N ILE A 6 4.99 -8.37 1.86
CA ILE A 6 4.69 -7.17 1.07
C ILE A 6 5.49 -7.24 -0.24
N SER A 7 4.84 -6.91 -1.36
CA SER A 7 5.50 -6.78 -2.67
C SER A 7 5.09 -5.46 -3.30
N ASN A 8 6.06 -4.60 -3.61
CA ASN A 8 5.80 -3.34 -4.32
C ASN A 8 5.88 -3.58 -5.84
N LEU A 9 4.86 -3.14 -6.56
CA LEU A 9 4.86 -3.02 -8.02
C LEU A 9 4.80 -1.53 -8.37
N ARG A 10 5.69 -1.04 -9.25
CA ARG A 10 5.79 0.38 -9.61
C ARG A 10 5.67 0.59 -11.12
N PHE A 11 4.80 1.51 -11.52
CA PHE A 11 4.73 2.07 -12.88
C PHE A 11 4.82 3.60 -12.77
N ALA A 12 5.89 4.21 -13.29
CA ALA A 12 6.18 5.65 -13.15
C ALA A 12 6.01 6.20 -11.71
N ASP A 13 4.90 6.86 -11.41
CA ASP A 13 4.47 7.45 -10.13
C ASP A 13 3.41 6.61 -9.37
N ASP A 14 2.77 5.63 -10.01
CA ASP A 14 1.79 4.76 -9.37
C ASP A 14 2.45 3.71 -8.47
N THR A 15 1.94 3.61 -7.24
CA THR A 15 2.36 2.62 -6.24
C THR A 15 1.16 1.77 -5.81
N THR A 16 1.28 0.44 -5.91
CA THR A 16 0.27 -0.50 -5.38
C THR A 16 0.83 -1.26 -4.18
N LEU A 17 0.11 -1.25 -3.06
CA LEU A 17 0.43 -1.98 -1.83
C LEU A 17 -0.52 -3.17 -1.66
N ILE A 18 0.03 -4.34 -1.34
CA ILE A 18 -0.75 -5.57 -1.11
C ILE A 18 -0.55 -6.02 0.34
N ALA A 19 -1.67 -6.18 1.05
CA ALA A 19 -1.73 -6.66 2.42
C ALA A 19 -2.46 -8.00 2.52
N ALA A 20 -2.25 -8.73 3.61
CA ALA A 20 -2.90 -10.02 3.85
C ALA A 20 -4.27 -9.87 4.53
N SER A 21 -4.55 -8.70 5.10
CA SER A 21 -5.77 -8.38 5.85
C SER A 21 -6.36 -7.03 5.42
N GLN A 22 -7.59 -6.75 5.86
CA GLN A 22 -8.29 -5.51 5.53
C GLN A 22 -7.87 -4.34 6.43
N GLU A 23 -7.27 -4.61 7.58
CA GLU A 23 -6.84 -3.62 8.57
C GLU A 23 -5.42 -3.09 8.28
N GLU A 24 -4.57 -3.91 7.67
CA GLU A 24 -3.19 -3.56 7.30
C GLU A 24 -3.02 -2.42 6.26
N PRO A 25 -3.88 -2.24 5.25
CA PRO A 25 -3.71 -1.21 4.21
C PRO A 25 -3.60 0.21 4.76
N VAL A 26 -4.35 0.53 5.82
CA VAL A 26 -4.31 1.87 6.45
C VAL A 26 -2.97 2.09 7.15
N ALA A 27 -2.45 1.08 7.85
CA ALA A 27 -1.14 1.16 8.48
C ALA A 27 -0.01 1.30 7.44
N LEU A 28 -0.13 0.58 6.31
CA LEU A 28 0.83 0.68 5.21
C LEU A 28 0.79 2.05 4.51
N LEU A 29 -0.40 2.62 4.33
CA LEU A 29 -0.56 3.97 3.76
C LEU A 29 0.10 5.03 4.64
N ASN A 30 -0.06 4.95 5.96
CA ASN A 30 0.58 5.87 6.90
C ASN A 30 2.11 5.78 6.86
N ILE A 31 2.65 4.56 6.77
CA ILE A 31 4.11 4.35 6.64
C ILE A 31 4.62 4.93 5.31
N LEU A 32 3.87 4.72 4.22
CA LEU A 32 4.23 5.25 2.91
C LEU A 32 4.23 6.79 2.90
N GLU A 33 3.22 7.42 3.49
CA GLU A 33 3.12 8.88 3.59
C GLU A 33 4.29 9.47 4.38
N GLN A 34 4.59 8.89 5.55
CA GLN A 34 5.70 9.35 6.37
C GLN A 34 7.03 9.25 5.61
N HIS A 35 7.27 8.14 4.92
CA HIS A 35 8.49 7.94 4.16
C HIS A 35 8.55 8.82 2.90
N SER A 36 7.43 9.04 2.21
CA SER A 36 7.40 9.91 1.02
C SER A 36 7.63 11.38 1.37
N ALA A 37 7.16 11.81 2.56
CA ALA A 37 7.40 13.15 3.07
C ALA A 37 8.89 13.46 3.27
N GLU A 38 9.73 12.47 3.62
CA GLU A 38 11.19 12.63 3.72
C GLU A 38 11.83 13.02 2.37
N TYR A 39 11.19 12.66 1.26
CA TYR A 39 11.58 13.01 -0.11
C TYR A 39 10.82 14.23 -0.66
N GLY A 40 9.97 14.88 0.15
CA GLY A 40 9.12 16.00 -0.29
C GLY A 40 8.00 15.58 -1.23
N ILE A 41 7.62 14.30 -1.23
CA ILE A 41 6.58 13.73 -2.10
C ILE A 41 5.31 13.52 -1.27
N GLY A 42 4.22 14.17 -1.67
CA GLY A 42 2.90 13.98 -1.06
C GLY A 42 2.11 12.86 -1.73
N ILE A 43 1.20 12.24 -0.98
CA ILE A 43 0.22 11.29 -1.53
C ILE A 43 -1.02 12.05 -2.01
N ASP A 44 -1.49 11.74 -3.23
CA ASP A 44 -2.77 12.24 -3.72
C ASP A 44 -3.92 11.35 -3.22
N TYR A 45 -4.54 11.77 -2.12
CA TYR A 45 -5.67 11.05 -1.50
C TYR A 45 -6.92 10.99 -2.40
N ASN A 46 -7.08 11.89 -3.38
CA ASN A 46 -8.22 11.82 -4.30
C ASN A 46 -8.06 10.68 -5.32
N LYS A 47 -6.81 10.32 -5.64
CA LYS A 47 -6.48 9.21 -6.54
C LYS A 47 -6.22 7.89 -5.81
N THR A 48 -5.91 7.95 -4.52
CA THR A 48 -5.63 6.78 -3.70
C THR A 48 -6.92 6.02 -3.40
N LYS A 49 -6.93 4.71 -3.67
CA LYS A 49 -8.07 3.83 -3.40
C LYS A 49 -7.62 2.58 -2.65
N ILE A 50 -8.40 2.19 -1.63
CA ILE A 50 -8.24 0.92 -0.93
C ILE A 50 -9.22 -0.08 -1.55
N GLU A 51 -8.70 -1.16 -2.11
CA GLU A 51 -9.49 -2.24 -2.68
C GLU A 51 -9.20 -3.55 -1.94
N SER A 52 -10.21 -4.42 -1.83
CA SER A 52 -10.08 -5.76 -1.25
C SER A 52 -10.28 -6.79 -2.35
N THR A 53 -9.28 -7.62 -2.60
CA THR A 53 -9.36 -8.72 -3.57
C THR A 53 -9.31 -10.05 -2.83
N ILE A 54 -10.38 -10.85 -2.96
CA ILE A 54 -10.40 -12.22 -2.44
C ILE A 54 -9.60 -13.08 -3.42
N ILE A 55 -8.39 -13.49 -3.03
CA ILE A 55 -7.62 -14.47 -3.80
C ILE A 55 -8.21 -15.86 -3.49
N ILE A 56 -9.09 -16.34 -4.37
CA ILE A 56 -9.52 -17.74 -4.34
C ILE A 56 -8.32 -18.57 -4.77
N LYS A 57 -7.76 -19.37 -3.85
CA LYS A 57 -6.73 -20.36 -4.21
C LYS A 57 -7.37 -21.40 -5.12
N GLN A 58 -6.88 -21.47 -6.37
CA GLN A 58 -7.18 -22.59 -7.29
C GLN A 58 -6.47 -23.86 -6.83
#